data_AF-A0A3P8K6X2-F1
#
_entry.id   AF-A0A3P8K6X2-F1
#
_cell.length_a   1.000
_cell.length_b   1.000
_cell.length_c   1.000
_cell.angle_alpha   90.00
_cell.angle_beta   90.00
_cell.angle_gamma   90.00
#
_symmetry.space_group_name_H-M   'P 1'
#
loop_
_entity.id
_entity.type
_entity.pdbx_description
1 polymer ?
#
loop_
_entity_poly.entity_id
_entity_poly.type
_entity_poly.pdbx_seq_one_letter_code
_entity_poly.pdbx_strand_id
1 'polypeptide(L)'
;MINFFLNCYYTVILAWAFHFIFSSFTSQLPWTRCDQSWNTPACRVFTNQPINSSIIENTTHISNISLITVDATTEYWEYRVLSISDGIHNIGTVKWDLALCLLFTWIIIYLCIWNGIKTSAKIMYVTALLPYGFMFILLIRTALLDGASNGLIHYLKPDWSKLTDMTVSGNKECSFFIRFISKL
;
A
#
# COMPACT_ATOMS: atom_id res chain seq x y z
N MET A 1 -18.92 7.86 19.63
CA MET A 1 -19.30 7.63 18.21
C MET A 1 -18.08 7.73 17.27
N ILE A 2 -17.33 8.84 17.28
CA ILE A 2 -16.17 9.00 16.36
C ILE A 2 -15.08 7.92 16.55
N ASN A 3 -14.75 7.57 17.81
CA ASN A 3 -13.77 6.52 18.12
C ASN A 3 -14.17 5.14 17.61
N PHE A 4 -15.47 4.85 17.50
CA PHE A 4 -15.95 3.58 16.96
C PHE A 4 -15.65 3.49 15.46
N PHE A 5 -16.00 4.52 14.70
CA PHE A 5 -15.73 4.57 13.25
C PHE A 5 -14.23 4.54 12.95
N LEU A 6 -13.42 5.27 13.73
CA LEU A 6 -11.97 5.20 13.62
C LEU A 6 -11.45 3.78 13.88
N ASN A 7 -11.89 3.15 14.96
CA ASN A 7 -11.46 1.79 15.31
C ASN A 7 -11.82 0.78 14.22
N CYS A 8 -13.05 0.83 13.68
CA CYS A 8 -13.46 -0.05 12.57
C CYS A 8 -12.57 0.16 11.34
N TYR A 9 -12.30 1.40 10.95
CA TYR A 9 -11.45 1.73 9.80
C TYR A 9 -10.01 1.23 9.99
N TYR A 10 -9.39 1.51 11.14
CA TYR A 10 -8.02 1.06 11.42
C TYR A 10 -7.91 -0.47 11.48
N THR A 11 -8.93 -1.16 11.99
CA THR A 11 -8.95 -2.63 12.04
C THR A 11 -8.97 -3.26 10.65
N VAL A 12 -9.66 -2.63 9.68
CA VAL A 12 -9.64 -3.07 8.27
C VAL A 12 -8.24 -2.89 7.66
N ILE A 13 -7.58 -1.76 7.91
CA ILE A 13 -6.20 -1.53 7.43
C ILE A 13 -5.23 -2.58 8.01
N LEU A 14 -5.35 -2.88 9.31
CA LEU A 14 -4.55 -3.93 9.95
C LEU A 14 -4.80 -5.30 9.30
N ALA A 15 -6.04 -5.63 8.96
CA ALA A 15 -6.36 -6.86 8.25
C ALA A 15 -5.67 -6.96 6.88
N TRP A 16 -5.61 -5.86 6.12
CA TRP A 16 -4.85 -5.82 4.87
C TRP A 16 -3.35 -6.02 5.11
N ALA A 17 -2.78 -5.40 6.15
CA ALA A 17 -1.38 -5.59 6.50
C ALA A 17 -1.07 -7.07 6.84
N PHE A 18 -1.92 -7.73 7.62
CA PHE A 18 -1.78 -9.17 7.90
C PHE A 18 -1.90 -10.02 6.63
N HIS A 19 -2.84 -9.71 5.73
CA HIS A 19 -2.96 -10.38 4.45
C HIS A 19 -1.65 -10.31 3.63
N PHE A 20 -1.02 -9.13 3.57
CA PHE A 20 0.28 -8.96 2.91
C PHE A 20 1.42 -9.68 3.63
N ILE A 21 1.42 -9.69 4.97
CA ILE A 21 2.41 -10.44 5.76
C ILE A 21 2.31 -11.94 5.44
N PHE A 22 1.11 -12.51 5.48
CA PHE A 22 0.90 -13.93 5.17
C PHE A 22 1.26 -14.27 3.73
N SER A 23 0.90 -13.39 2.78
CA SER A 23 1.25 -13.55 1.37
C SER A 23 2.77 -13.42 1.09
N SER A 24 3.52 -12.80 2.00
CA SER A 24 4.98 -12.64 1.89
C SER A 24 5.77 -13.90 2.27
N PHE A 25 5.14 -14.90 2.91
CA PHE A 25 5.80 -16.18 3.20
C PHE A 25 5.90 -17.12 1.99
N THR A 26 5.38 -16.70 0.84
CA THR A 26 5.46 -17.43 -0.42
C THR A 26 6.85 -17.28 -1.04
N SER A 27 7.36 -18.33 -1.69
CA SER A 27 8.70 -18.31 -2.33
C SER A 27 8.84 -17.24 -3.42
N GLN A 28 7.75 -16.97 -4.15
CA GLN A 28 7.65 -15.88 -5.11
C GLN A 28 6.46 -15.00 -4.73
N LEU A 29 6.69 -13.69 -4.63
CA LEU A 29 5.66 -12.75 -4.20
C LEU A 29 4.59 -12.60 -5.30
N PRO A 30 3.29 -12.65 -4.96
CA PRO A 30 2.23 -12.66 -5.97
C PRO A 30 2.08 -11.34 -6.73
N TRP A 31 2.55 -10.22 -6.17
CA TRP A 31 2.51 -8.89 -6.80
C TRP A 31 3.72 -8.57 -7.70
N THR A 32 4.63 -9.52 -7.92
CA THR A 32 5.80 -9.30 -8.80
C THR A 32 5.62 -9.88 -10.22
N ARG A 33 4.47 -10.52 -10.49
CA ARG A 33 4.23 -11.23 -11.76
C ARG A 33 2.85 -10.95 -12.34
N CYS A 34 2.79 -10.97 -13.67
CA CYS A 34 1.57 -10.81 -14.45
C CYS A 34 0.92 -12.14 -14.88
N ASP A 35 1.53 -13.29 -14.60
CA ASP A 35 0.96 -14.62 -14.89
C ASP A 35 0.03 -15.08 -13.77
N GLN A 36 -1.21 -14.58 -13.79
CA GLN A 36 -2.18 -14.96 -12.78
C GLN A 36 -3.62 -14.69 -13.22
N SER A 37 -4.56 -15.45 -12.65
CA SER A 37 -5.99 -15.45 -13.03
C SER A 37 -6.72 -14.10 -12.86
N TRP A 38 -6.19 -13.17 -12.06
CA TRP A 38 -6.80 -11.86 -11.82
C TRP A 38 -6.18 -10.74 -12.64
N ASN A 39 -5.11 -11.04 -13.38
CA ASN A 39 -4.40 -10.02 -14.13
C ASN A 39 -5.09 -9.75 -15.48
N THR A 40 -5.06 -8.50 -15.91
CA THR A 40 -5.60 -8.10 -17.20
C THR A 40 -4.54 -8.21 -18.30
N PRO A 41 -4.92 -8.19 -19.58
CA PRO A 41 -3.95 -8.14 -20.69
C PRO A 41 -3.04 -6.90 -20.68
N ALA A 42 -3.37 -5.87 -19.87
CA ALA A 42 -2.59 -4.65 -19.70
C ALA A 42 -1.45 -4.78 -18.69
N CYS A 43 -1.41 -5.86 -17.89
CA CYS A 43 -0.37 -6.08 -16.89
C CYS A 43 1.01 -6.19 -17.54
N ARG A 44 1.98 -5.43 -17.05
CA ARG A 44 3.39 -5.53 -17.45
C ARG A 44 4.30 -5.46 -16.23
N VAL A 45 5.30 -6.33 -16.19
CA VAL A 45 6.39 -6.27 -15.19
C VAL A 45 7.50 -5.40 -15.77
N PHE A 46 8.10 -4.53 -14.95
CA PHE A 46 9.31 -3.79 -15.33
C PHE A 46 10.48 -4.75 -15.55
N THR A 47 10.63 -5.22 -16.79
CA THR A 47 11.80 -5.96 -17.24
C THR A 47 12.61 -5.09 -18.16
N ASN A 48 13.94 -5.04 -17.99
CA ASN A 48 14.88 -4.37 -18.89
C ASN A 48 14.96 -5.01 -20.29
N GLN A 49 14.00 -5.85 -20.66
CA GLN A 49 13.95 -6.43 -21.99
C GLN A 49 13.37 -5.39 -22.95
N PRO A 50 14.08 -5.06 -24.05
CA PRO A 50 13.49 -4.28 -25.11
C PRO A 50 12.26 -5.01 -25.61
N ILE A 51 11.20 -4.26 -25.92
CA ILE A 51 10.03 -4.78 -26.62
C ILE A 51 10.57 -5.43 -27.90
N ASN A 52 10.60 -6.76 -27.96
CA ASN A 52 10.79 -7.46 -29.23
C ASN A 52 9.55 -7.12 -30.06
N SER A 53 9.73 -6.16 -30.95
CA SER A 53 8.75 -5.63 -31.88
C SER A 53 8.40 -6.65 -32.97
N SER A 54 8.25 -7.93 -32.63
CA SER A 54 7.88 -9.00 -33.55
C SER A 54 6.38 -9.32 -33.53
N ILE A 55 5.58 -8.61 -32.72
CA ILE A 55 4.10 -8.68 -32.76
C ILE A 55 3.51 -7.57 -33.66
N ILE A 56 4.33 -6.66 -34.18
CA ILE A 56 3.90 -5.60 -35.11
C ILE A 56 4.26 -5.99 -36.55
N GLU A 57 3.79 -7.16 -37.00
CA GLU A 57 3.86 -7.55 -38.42
C GLU A 57 2.45 -7.97 -38.90
N ASN A 58 1.45 -7.08 -38.82
CA ASN A 58 0.35 -7.04 -39.82
C ASN A 58 -0.73 -5.93 -39.65
N THR A 59 -0.43 -4.81 -39.01
CA THR A 59 -1.37 -3.66 -39.02
C THR A 59 -0.63 -2.38 -39.32
N THR A 60 -0.70 -1.96 -40.58
CA THR A 60 -0.04 -0.78 -41.16
C THR A 60 -0.62 0.58 -40.71
N HIS A 61 -1.26 0.67 -39.55
CA HIS A 61 -1.89 1.93 -39.12
C HIS A 61 -2.07 2.05 -37.60
N ILE A 62 -0.99 2.09 -36.82
CA ILE A 62 -1.11 2.52 -35.41
C ILE A 62 0.11 3.34 -34.95
N SER A 63 0.13 4.62 -35.34
CA SER A 63 0.82 5.67 -34.58
C SER A 63 -0.13 6.13 -33.47
N ASN A 64 0.30 6.02 -32.21
CA ASN A 64 -0.37 6.47 -30.97
C ASN A 64 -1.32 5.47 -30.27
N ILE A 65 -0.85 4.26 -29.93
CA ILE A 65 -1.39 3.59 -28.73
C ILE A 65 -0.48 3.97 -27.56
N SER A 66 -0.94 4.89 -26.72
CA SER A 66 -0.54 4.90 -25.32
C SER A 66 -1.01 3.57 -24.73
N LEU A 67 -0.15 2.54 -24.75
CA LEU A 67 -0.45 1.30 -24.06
C LEU A 67 -0.55 1.68 -22.58
N ILE A 68 -1.79 1.76 -22.07
CA ILE A 68 -2.05 1.88 -20.64
C ILE A 68 -1.52 0.57 -20.07
N THR A 69 -0.29 0.63 -19.55
CA THR A 69 0.36 -0.50 -18.90
C THR A 69 0.15 -0.31 -17.42
N VAL A 70 -0.32 -1.37 -16.76
CA VAL A 70 -0.56 -1.37 -15.32
C VAL A 70 0.47 -2.30 -14.69
N ASP A 71 1.08 -1.85 -13.60
CA ASP A 71 2.06 -2.67 -12.87
C ASP A 71 1.36 -3.80 -12.12
N ALA A 72 2.03 -4.94 -11.99
CA ALA A 72 1.52 -6.14 -11.34
C ALA A 72 1.10 -5.88 -9.88
N THR A 73 1.76 -4.93 -9.20
CA THR A 73 1.39 -4.55 -7.82
C THR A 73 0.04 -3.85 -7.76
N THR A 74 -0.25 -2.96 -8.71
CA THR A 74 -1.53 -2.24 -8.78
C THR A 74 -2.66 -3.22 -9.09
N GLU A 75 -2.48 -4.11 -10.07
CA GLU A 75 -3.50 -5.12 -10.39
C GLU A 75 -3.74 -6.10 -9.23
N TYR A 76 -2.68 -6.51 -8.52
CA TYR A 76 -2.82 -7.33 -7.33
C TYR A 76 -3.67 -6.64 -6.26
N TRP A 77 -3.43 -5.35 -6.01
CA TRP A 77 -4.20 -4.60 -5.03
C TRP A 77 -5.66 -4.41 -5.45
N GLU A 78 -5.90 -3.99 -6.69
CA GLU A 78 -7.24 -3.62 -7.16
C GLU A 78 -8.14 -4.83 -7.45
N TYR A 79 -7.63 -5.86 -8.13
CA TYR A 79 -8.44 -7.00 -8.58
C TYR A 79 -8.40 -8.18 -7.60
N ARG A 80 -7.25 -8.45 -6.97
CA ARG A 80 -7.13 -9.60 -6.05
C ARG A 80 -7.49 -9.24 -4.61
N VAL A 81 -6.90 -8.18 -4.05
CA VAL A 81 -7.05 -7.84 -2.63
C VAL A 81 -8.36 -7.09 -2.36
N LEU A 82 -8.57 -5.95 -3.01
CA LEU A 82 -9.79 -5.15 -2.86
C LEU A 82 -10.95 -5.72 -3.66
N SER A 83 -10.69 -6.21 -4.88
CA SER A 83 -11.72 -6.62 -5.84
C SER A 83 -12.73 -5.51 -6.07
N ILE A 84 -12.22 -4.35 -6.50
CA ILE A 84 -13.00 -3.13 -6.74
C ILE A 84 -14.18 -3.45 -7.65
N SER A 85 -15.36 -3.02 -7.22
CA SER A 85 -16.60 -3.13 -7.98
C SER A 85 -16.86 -1.89 -8.84
N ASP A 86 -17.79 -2.01 -9.79
CA ASP A 86 -18.14 -0.93 -10.73
C ASP A 86 -18.75 0.33 -10.06
N GLY A 87 -19.07 0.27 -8.76
CA GLY A 87 -19.53 1.44 -8.01
C GLY A 87 -20.04 1.12 -6.60
N ILE A 88 -20.29 2.17 -5.80
CA ILE A 88 -20.74 2.06 -4.40
C ILE A 88 -22.09 1.35 -4.23
N HIS A 89 -22.93 1.39 -5.25
CA HIS A 89 -24.23 0.71 -5.27
C HIS A 89 -24.11 -0.81 -5.40
N ASN A 90 -22.98 -1.30 -5.90
CA ASN A 90 -22.67 -2.72 -6.05
C ASN A 90 -21.51 -3.07 -5.11
N ILE A 91 -21.80 -3.37 -3.85
CA ILE A 91 -20.78 -3.65 -2.82
C ILE A 91 -19.95 -4.94 -3.04
N GLY A 92 -20.13 -5.61 -4.18
CA GLY A 92 -19.35 -6.79 -4.58
C GLY A 92 -19.54 -7.98 -3.64
N THR A 93 -18.64 -8.95 -3.74
CA THR A 93 -18.61 -10.15 -2.88
C THR A 93 -17.54 -10.01 -1.81
N VAL A 94 -17.84 -10.44 -0.58
CA VAL A 94 -16.85 -10.48 0.52
C VAL A 94 -15.77 -11.52 0.21
N LYS A 95 -14.50 -11.09 0.20
CA LYS A 95 -13.35 -11.99 0.08
C LYS A 95 -13.10 -12.70 1.41
N TRP A 96 -13.22 -14.02 1.41
CA TRP A 96 -13.02 -14.85 2.60
C TRP A 96 -11.60 -14.76 3.18
N ASP A 97 -10.59 -14.64 2.32
CA ASP A 97 -9.19 -14.43 2.72
C ASP A 97 -9.05 -13.20 3.63
N LEU A 98 -9.69 -12.08 3.25
CA LEU A 98 -9.68 -10.84 4.02
C LEU A 98 -10.57 -10.94 5.27
N ALA A 99 -11.72 -11.61 5.18
CA ALA A 99 -12.60 -11.81 6.33
C ALA A 99 -11.92 -12.61 7.45
N LEU A 100 -11.13 -13.63 7.08
CA LEU A 100 -10.31 -14.40 8.03
C LEU A 100 -9.18 -13.55 8.62
N CYS A 101 -8.48 -12.74 7.81
CA CYS A 101 -7.46 -11.81 8.31
C CYS A 101 -8.06 -10.76 9.26
N LEU A 102 -9.29 -10.31 9.00
CA LEU A 102 -10.02 -9.39 9.86
C LEU A 102 -10.35 -10.04 11.21
N LEU A 103 -10.89 -11.26 11.20
CA LEU A 103 -11.17 -12.02 12.41
C LEU A 103 -9.90 -12.28 13.22
N PHE A 104 -8.80 -12.64 12.55
CA PHE A 104 -7.49 -12.81 13.19
C PHE A 104 -6.99 -11.53 13.87
N THR A 105 -7.14 -10.38 13.19
CA THR A 105 -6.82 -9.07 13.75
C THR A 105 -7.60 -8.78 15.03
N TRP A 106 -8.92 -9.03 15.01
CA TRP A 106 -9.78 -8.88 16.19
C TRP A 106 -9.34 -9.76 17.35
N ILE A 107 -8.98 -11.01 17.10
CA ILE A 107 -8.46 -11.94 18.12
C ILE A 107 -7.17 -11.39 18.73
N ILE A 108 -6.23 -10.91 17.91
CA ILE A 108 -4.98 -10.33 18.42
C ILE A 108 -5.26 -9.12 19.30
N ILE A 109 -6.10 -8.19 18.85
CA ILE A 109 -6.47 -6.98 19.62
C ILE A 109 -7.08 -7.39 20.96
N TYR A 110 -7.99 -8.36 20.94
CA TYR A 110 -8.61 -8.89 22.14
C TYR A 110 -7.59 -9.49 23.10
N LEU A 111 -6.67 -10.33 22.63
CA LEU A 111 -5.61 -10.94 23.45
C LEU A 111 -4.65 -9.90 24.03
N CYS A 112 -4.34 -8.83 23.28
CA CYS A 112 -3.52 -7.72 23.77
C CYS A 112 -4.18 -6.99 24.96
N ILE A 113 -5.51 -6.85 24.94
CA ILE A 113 -6.27 -6.17 25.99
C ILE A 113 -6.57 -7.11 27.17
N TRP A 114 -6.89 -8.38 26.90
CA TRP A 114 -7.32 -9.37 27.89
C TRP A 114 -6.33 -9.55 29.03
N ASN A 115 -5.02 -9.51 28.74
CA ASN A 115 -3.98 -9.68 29.76
C ASN A 115 -3.81 -8.45 30.69
N GLY A 116 -4.57 -7.37 30.45
CA GLY A 116 -4.58 -6.16 31.26
C GLY A 116 -3.61 -5.07 30.78
N ILE A 117 -3.78 -3.86 31.32
CA ILE A 117 -3.09 -2.65 30.85
C ILE A 117 -1.56 -2.74 31.07
N LYS A 118 -1.11 -3.41 32.14
CA LYS A 118 0.32 -3.54 32.46
C LYS A 118 1.06 -4.40 31.43
N THR A 119 0.48 -5.51 30.99
CA THR A 119 1.06 -6.35 29.93
C THR A 119 0.87 -5.73 28.55
N SER A 120 -0.27 -5.08 28.30
CA SER A 120 -0.52 -4.34 27.06
C SER A 120 0.52 -3.23 26.85
N ALA A 121 0.90 -2.51 27.91
CA ALA A 121 1.96 -1.50 27.86
C ALA A 121 3.32 -2.12 27.52
N LYS A 122 3.62 -3.33 28.04
CA LYS A 122 4.85 -4.05 27.71
C LYS A 122 4.94 -4.40 26.22
N ILE A 123 3.85 -4.90 25.63
CA ILE A 123 3.76 -5.20 24.20
C ILE A 123 3.91 -3.91 23.39
N MET A 124 3.29 -2.83 23.83
CA MET A 124 3.34 -1.53 23.17
C MET A 124 4.77 -0.99 23.02
N TYR A 125 5.64 -1.17 24.03
CA TYR A 125 7.05 -0.76 23.91
C TYR A 125 7.75 -1.48 22.75
N VAL A 126 7.49 -2.77 22.55
CA VAL A 126 8.05 -3.54 21.44
C VAL A 126 7.46 -3.08 20.11
N THR A 127 6.13 -2.94 20.02
CA THR A 127 5.47 -2.50 18.78
C THR A 127 5.78 -1.05 18.41
N ALA A 128 6.12 -0.19 19.37
CA ALA A 128 6.54 1.19 19.12
C ALA A 128 7.99 1.26 18.61
N LEU A 129 8.87 0.37 19.06
CA LEU A 129 10.27 0.32 18.64
C LEU A 129 10.47 -0.37 17.29
N LEU A 130 9.64 -1.36 16.97
CA LEU A 130 9.73 -2.16 15.75
C LEU A 130 9.73 -1.30 14.46
N PRO A 131 8.82 -0.33 14.25
CA PRO A 131 8.83 0.56 13.08
C PRO A 131 10.13 1.34 12.90
N TYR A 132 10.79 1.77 13.99
CA TYR A 132 12.07 2.46 13.91
C TYR A 132 13.19 1.55 13.41
N GLY A 133 13.20 0.28 13.85
CA GLY A 133 14.12 -0.73 13.33
C GLY A 133 13.90 -1.00 11.83
N PHE A 134 12.64 -1.17 11.42
CA PHE A 134 12.29 -1.35 10.01
C PHE A 134 12.69 -0.14 9.16
N MET A 135 12.41 1.08 9.62
CA MET A 135 12.83 2.31 8.93
C MET A 135 14.34 2.38 8.76
N PHE A 136 15.10 1.99 9.78
CA PHE A 136 16.56 1.98 9.70
C PHE A 136 17.10 0.96 8.69
N ILE A 137 16.56 -0.26 8.68
CA ILE A 137 16.96 -1.30 7.70
C ILE A 137 16.59 -0.88 6.28
N LEU A 138 15.38 -0.34 6.09
CA LEU A 138 14.93 0.15 4.78
C LEU A 138 15.77 1.34 4.31
N LEU A 139 16.17 2.24 5.22
CA LEU A 139 17.05 3.36 4.89
C LEU A 139 18.41 2.87 4.38
N ILE A 140 19.05 1.92 5.09
CA ILE A 140 20.32 1.34 4.65
C ILE A 140 20.15 0.69 3.28
N ARG A 141 19.16 -0.20 3.11
CA ARG A 141 18.93 -0.89 1.85
C ARG A 141 18.65 0.08 0.69
N THR A 142 17.87 1.12 0.93
CA THR A 142 17.54 2.13 -0.09
C THR A 142 18.78 2.95 -0.44
N ALA A 143 19.61 3.32 0.54
CA ALA A 143 20.84 4.07 0.31
C ALA A 143 21.90 3.27 -0.48
N LEU A 144 21.90 1.94 -0.35
CA LEU A 144 22.79 1.04 -1.09
C LEU A 144 22.33 0.78 -2.54
N LEU A 145 21.11 1.18 -2.92
CA LEU A 145 20.58 0.93 -4.26
C LEU A 145 21.09 1.96 -5.27
N ASP A 146 21.55 1.49 -6.43
CA ASP A 146 21.98 2.37 -7.51
C ASP A 146 20.81 3.27 -7.96
N GLY A 147 21.08 4.58 -8.05
CA GLY A 147 20.06 5.58 -8.40
C GLY A 147 19.27 6.16 -7.22
N ALA A 148 19.57 5.78 -5.97
CA ALA A 148 18.93 6.35 -4.78
C ALA A 148 19.11 7.88 -4.65
N SER A 149 20.26 8.41 -5.10
CA SER A 149 20.54 9.85 -5.11
C SER A 149 19.57 10.65 -6.00
N ASN A 150 19.12 10.07 -7.11
CA ASN A 150 18.15 10.70 -8.03
C ASN A 150 16.74 10.78 -7.41
N GLY A 151 16.34 9.77 -6.64
CA GLY A 151 15.11 9.83 -5.86
C GLY A 151 15.19 10.89 -4.75
N LEU A 152 16.33 10.96 -4.06
CA LEU A 152 16.55 11.93 -2.97
C LEU A 152 16.54 13.37 -3.47
N ILE A 153 17.20 13.67 -4.58
CA ILE A 153 17.22 15.02 -5.14
C ILE A 153 15.83 15.44 -5.62
N HIS A 154 15.03 14.52 -6.17
CA HIS A 154 13.66 14.83 -6.55
C HIS A 154 12.77 15.12 -5.33
N TYR A 155 12.95 14.36 -4.23
CA TYR A 155 12.20 14.57 -3.00
C TYR A 155 12.56 15.89 -2.29
N LEU A 156 13.84 16.25 -2.27
CA LEU A 156 14.32 17.44 -1.54
C LEU A 156 14.33 18.73 -2.37
N LYS A 157 14.11 18.68 -3.69
CA LYS A 157 14.09 19.88 -4.55
C LYS A 157 12.91 20.77 -4.15
N PRO A 158 13.15 21.95 -3.55
CA PRO A 158 12.07 22.81 -3.10
C PRO A 158 11.45 23.55 -4.29
N ASP A 159 10.12 23.49 -4.40
CA ASP A 159 9.34 24.31 -5.33
C ASP A 159 8.66 25.44 -4.56
N TRP A 160 9.28 26.62 -4.59
CA TRP A 160 8.82 27.79 -3.85
C TRP A 160 7.47 28.34 -4.36
N SER A 161 7.10 28.03 -5.61
CA SER A 161 5.82 28.45 -6.18
C SER A 161 4.61 27.76 -5.53
N LYS A 162 4.81 26.55 -4.98
CA LYS A 162 3.75 25.80 -4.28
C LYS A 162 3.54 26.22 -2.83
N LEU A 163 4.43 27.03 -2.26
CA LEU A 163 4.28 27.48 -0.87
C LEU A 163 3.26 28.61 -0.71
N THR A 164 3.03 29.38 -1.76
CA THR A 164 2.01 30.43 -1.81
C THR A 164 0.62 29.92 -2.17
N ASP A 165 0.51 28.64 -2.53
CA ASP A 165 -0.78 28.00 -2.81
C ASP A 165 -1.55 27.75 -1.50
N MET A 166 -2.76 28.31 -1.43
CA MET A 166 -3.66 28.16 -0.27
C MET A 166 -4.02 26.71 0.01
N THR A 167 -4.05 25.85 -1.02
CA THR A 167 -4.32 24.42 -0.86
C THR A 167 -3.22 23.71 -0.08
N VAL A 168 -1.96 24.09 -0.30
CA VAL A 168 -0.79 23.51 0.39
C VAL A 168 -0.73 23.99 1.84
N SER A 169 -1.07 25.25 2.12
CA SER A 169 -1.15 25.75 3.50
C SER A 169 -2.28 25.07 4.29
N GLY A 170 -3.47 24.99 3.71
CA GLY A 170 -4.61 24.33 4.35
C GLY A 170 -4.35 22.85 4.67
N ASN A 171 -3.67 22.13 3.76
CA ASN A 171 -3.29 20.73 4.01
C ASN A 171 -2.29 20.56 5.15
N LYS A 172 -1.31 21.48 5.29
CA LYS A 172 -0.34 21.47 6.39
C LYS A 172 -1.02 21.69 7.74
N GLU A 173 -1.93 22.65 7.81
CA GLU A 173 -2.70 22.96 9.01
C GLU A 173 -3.63 21.81 9.41
N CYS A 174 -4.33 21.22 8.44
CA CYS A 174 -5.19 20.05 8.67
C CYS A 174 -4.38 18.87 9.24
N SER A 175 -3.21 18.57 8.65
CA SER A 175 -2.32 17.52 9.14
C SER A 175 -1.81 17.79 10.57
N PHE A 176 -1.44 19.04 10.87
CA PHE A 176 -1.04 19.44 12.22
C PHE A 176 -2.17 19.29 13.23
N PHE A 177 -3.38 19.73 12.88
CA PHE A 177 -4.55 19.63 13.73
C PHE A 177 -4.93 18.18 14.04
N ILE A 178 -4.94 17.30 13.03
CA ILE A 178 -5.20 15.86 13.22
C ILE A 178 -4.19 15.24 14.19
N ARG A 179 -2.90 15.61 14.06
CA ARG A 179 -1.83 15.10 14.93
C ARG A 179 -1.91 15.64 16.36
N PHE A 180 -2.51 16.81 16.55
CA PHE A 180 -2.78 17.38 17.87
C PHE A 180 -3.95 16.67 18.56
N ILE A 181 -5.06 16.45 17.85
CA ILE A 181 -6.22 15.72 18.37
C ILE A 181 -5.87 14.28 18.75
N SER A 182 -5.03 13.59 17.99
CA SER A 182 -4.65 12.21 18.33
C SER A 182 -3.83 12.07 19.62
N LYS A 183 -3.36 13.18 20.21
CA LYS A 183 -2.58 13.22 21.45
C LYS A 183 -3.38 13.66 22.67
N LEU A 184 -4.60 14.18 22.49
CA LEU A 184 -5.52 14.57 23.56
C LEU A 184 -6.48 13.41 23.87
#